data_AF-A0ABD2ZAP7-F1
#
_entry.id   AF-A0ABD2ZAP7-F1
#
_cell.length_a   1.000
_cell.length_b   1.000
_cell.length_c   1.000
_cell.angle_alpha   90.00
_cell.angle_beta   90.00
_cell.angle_gamma   90.00
#
_symmetry.space_group_name_H-M   'P 1'
#
loop_
_entity.id
_entity.type
_entity.pdbx_description
1 polymer ?
#
loop_
_entity_poly.entity_id
_entity_poly.type
_entity_poly.pdbx_seq_one_letter_code
_entity_poly.pdbx_strand_id
1 'polypeptide(L)'
;MLLLILEMIQNLILIAMLSFAESLNICVPWIICQQDDTPEPIIHTYNGYYGDQFNQSSKTIPEIWTKNWTGWFKEWGSLDPHRIAEDVAFVVAYFFQLEGTL
;
A
#
# COMPACT_ATOMS: atom_id res chain seq x y z
N MET A 1 -8.39 2.21 27.48
CA MET A 1 -9.17 0.95 27.49
C MET A 1 -10.01 0.79 26.22
N LEU A 2 -10.88 1.74 25.83
CA LEU A 2 -11.69 1.63 24.61
C LEU A 2 -10.88 1.60 23.30
N LEU A 3 -9.86 2.47 23.18
CA LEU A 3 -8.94 2.49 22.02
C LEU A 3 -8.21 1.15 21.82
N LEU A 4 -7.68 0.57 22.90
CA LEU A 4 -7.01 -0.74 22.85
C LEU A 4 -7.96 -1.87 22.41
N ILE A 5 -9.23 -1.81 22.84
CA ILE A 5 -10.23 -2.80 22.41
C ILE A 5 -10.55 -2.63 20.92
N LEU A 6 -10.63 -1.39 20.42
CA LEU A 6 -10.84 -1.12 18.99
C LEU A 6 -9.67 -1.61 18.15
N GLU A 7 -8.43 -1.33 18.55
CA GLU A 7 -7.22 -1.85 17.89
C GLU A 7 -7.19 -3.38 17.90
N MET A 8 -7.52 -4.02 19.03
CA MET A 8 -7.60 -5.49 19.11
C MET A 8 -8.65 -6.07 18.15
N ILE A 9 -9.83 -5.45 18.07
CA ILE A 9 -10.88 -5.90 17.15
C ILE A 9 -10.43 -5.72 15.70
N GLN A 10 -9.79 -4.61 15.38
CA GLN A 10 -9.28 -4.33 14.05
C GLN A 10 -8.20 -5.35 13.63
N ASN A 11 -7.28 -5.67 14.54
CA ASN A 11 -6.26 -6.70 14.30
C ASN A 11 -6.86 -8.10 14.13
N LEU A 12 -7.90 -8.43 14.91
CA LEU A 12 -8.57 -9.73 14.78
C LEU A 12 -9.26 -9.87 13.42
N ILE A 13 -9.93 -8.81 12.96
CA ILE A 13 -10.58 -8.80 11.64
C ILE A 13 -9.54 -8.92 10.53
N LEU A 14 -8.43 -8.18 10.63
CA LEU A 14 -7.33 -8.27 9.68
C LEU A 14 -6.81 -9.70 9.58
N ILE A 15 -6.45 -10.32 10.70
CA ILE A 15 -5.94 -11.70 10.73
C ILE A 15 -6.95 -12.67 10.10
N ALA A 16 -8.24 -12.53 10.40
CA ALA A 16 -9.27 -13.39 9.81
C ALA A 16 -9.35 -13.25 8.27
N MET A 17 -9.23 -12.03 7.75
CA MET A 17 -9.23 -11.77 6.31
C MET A 17 -7.98 -12.35 5.62
N LEU A 18 -6.81 -12.17 6.24
CA LEU A 18 -5.55 -12.70 5.71
C LEU A 18 -5.57 -14.23 5.67
N SER A 19 -5.97 -14.88 6.77
CA SER A 19 -6.12 -16.34 6.82
C SER A 19 -7.11 -16.88 5.79
N PHE A 20 -8.21 -16.15 5.53
CA PHE A 20 -9.14 -16.53 4.47
C PHE A 20 -8.48 -16.45 3.10
N ALA A 21 -7.77 -15.37 2.79
CA ALA A 21 -7.08 -15.20 1.51
C ALA A 21 -6.07 -16.34 1.27
N GLU A 22 -5.23 -16.66 2.26
CA GLU A 22 -4.27 -17.76 2.16
C GLU A 22 -4.95 -19.13 1.93
N SER A 23 -6.10 -19.37 2.57
CA SER A 23 -6.84 -20.63 2.44
C SER A 23 -7.31 -20.93 1.00
N LEU A 24 -7.41 -19.89 0.15
CA LEU A 24 -7.81 -20.04 -1.25
C LEU A 24 -6.74 -20.72 -2.11
N ASN A 25 -5.49 -20.83 -1.63
CA ASN A 25 -4.41 -21.57 -2.28
C ASN A 25 -4.26 -21.26 -3.79
N ILE A 26 -4.24 -19.98 -4.15
CA ILE A 26 -4.21 -19.53 -5.56
C ILE A 26 -2.82 -19.63 -6.23
N CYS A 27 -1.82 -20.18 -5.53
CA CYS A 27 -0.45 -20.40 -6.01
C CYS A 27 0.33 -19.14 -6.46
N VAL A 28 -0.10 -17.95 -6.04
CA VAL A 28 0.62 -16.68 -6.24
C VAL A 28 0.60 -15.86 -4.94
N PRO A 29 1.55 -14.92 -4.74
CA PRO A 29 1.59 -14.11 -3.52
C PRO A 29 0.34 -13.23 -3.37
N TRP A 30 -0.10 -13.08 -2.12
CA TRP A 30 -1.08 -12.07 -1.74
C TRP A 30 -0.38 -10.76 -1.40
N ILE A 31 -1.00 -9.65 -1.77
CA ILE A 31 -0.57 -8.30 -1.39
C ILE A 31 -1.69 -7.56 -0.67
N ILE A 32 -1.34 -6.67 0.24
CA ILE A 32 -2.29 -5.80 0.94
C ILE A 32 -1.73 -4.38 1.04
N CYS A 33 -2.52 -3.39 0.65
CA CYS A 33 -2.03 -2.01 0.63
C CYS A 33 -2.30 -1.27 1.94
N GLN A 34 -1.35 -0.45 2.39
CA GLN A 34 -1.45 0.40 3.58
C GLN A 34 -1.70 -0.38 4.87
N GLN A 35 -0.94 -1.46 5.08
CA GLN A 35 -1.05 -2.33 6.25
C GLN A 35 0.33 -2.77 6.75
N ASP A 36 0.96 -1.94 7.59
CA ASP A 36 2.37 -2.11 7.98
C ASP A 36 2.61 -3.33 8.89
N ASP A 37 1.61 -3.76 9.66
CA ASP A 37 1.65 -4.90 10.59
C ASP A 37 1.22 -6.23 9.94
N THR A 38 1.38 -6.34 8.63
CA THR A 38 1.02 -7.55 7.88
C THR A 38 2.00 -8.69 8.18
N PRO A 39 1.52 -9.88 8.60
CA PRO A 39 2.35 -11.06 8.74
C PRO A 39 2.78 -11.62 7.38
N GLU A 40 4.01 -12.16 7.32
CA GLU A 40 4.44 -12.99 6.19
C GLU A 40 3.52 -14.21 6.03
N PRO A 41 3.29 -14.71 4.80
CA PRO A 41 3.95 -14.38 3.52
C PRO A 41 3.27 -13.25 2.73
N ILE A 42 2.31 -12.53 3.32
CA ILE A 42 1.56 -11.49 2.62
C ILE A 42 2.41 -10.22 2.54
N ILE A 43 2.52 -9.64 1.34
CA ILE A 43 3.37 -8.48 1.09
C ILE A 43 2.54 -7.21 1.31
N HIS A 44 2.96 -6.36 2.26
CA HIS A 44 2.32 -5.05 2.40
C HIS A 44 2.84 -4.09 1.33
N THR A 45 2.01 -3.18 0.84
CA THR A 45 2.32 -2.28 -0.27
C THR A 45 1.90 -0.85 0.01
N TYR A 46 2.42 0.09 -0.76
CA TYR A 46 2.15 1.51 -0.55
C TYR A 46 1.13 2.09 -1.52
N ASN A 47 0.42 3.12 -1.06
CA ASN A 47 -0.48 3.96 -1.85
C ASN A 47 -0.17 5.42 -1.53
N GLY A 48 -0.05 6.27 -2.55
CA GLY A 48 0.21 7.69 -2.33
C GLY A 48 0.66 8.41 -3.59
N TYR A 49 1.04 9.68 -3.42
CA TYR A 49 1.68 10.47 -4.47
C TYR A 49 3.17 10.18 -4.61
N TYR A 50 3.83 9.77 -3.52
CA TYR A 50 5.27 9.65 -3.38
C TYR A 50 5.61 8.27 -2.81
N GLY A 51 5.90 7.31 -3.70
CA GLY A 51 6.27 5.94 -3.30
C GLY A 51 7.69 5.83 -2.74
N ASP A 52 8.53 6.83 -2.97
CA ASP A 52 9.94 6.90 -2.53
C ASP A 52 10.14 6.96 -1.01
N GLN A 53 9.07 7.23 -0.26
CA GLN A 53 9.10 7.27 1.21
C GLN A 53 8.70 5.94 1.84
N PHE A 54 8.23 4.99 1.03
CA PHE A 54 7.89 3.65 1.51
C PHE A 54 9.17 2.85 1.72
N ASN A 55 9.23 2.10 2.82
CA ASN A 55 10.35 1.24 3.11
C ASN A 55 9.83 -0.03 3.78
N GLN A 56 10.21 -1.17 3.23
CA GLN A 56 9.86 -2.48 3.79
C GLN A 56 10.66 -2.75 5.06
N SER A 57 10.04 -3.43 6.03
CA SER A 57 10.70 -3.85 7.27
C SER A 57 11.83 -4.87 7.04
N SER A 58 11.84 -5.54 5.88
CA SER A 58 12.84 -6.52 5.48
C SER A 58 13.31 -6.29 4.05
N LYS A 59 14.63 -6.41 3.82
CA LYS A 59 15.26 -6.35 2.48
C LYS A 59 14.90 -7.51 1.56
N THR A 60 14.26 -8.56 2.08
CA THR A 60 13.85 -9.72 1.29
C THR A 60 12.45 -9.55 0.69
N ILE A 61 11.71 -8.54 1.14
CA ILE A 61 10.35 -8.26 0.66
C ILE A 61 10.44 -7.16 -0.39
N PRO A 62 9.85 -7.33 -1.60
CA PRO A 62 9.87 -6.31 -2.62
C PRO A 62 9.09 -5.05 -2.17
N GLU A 63 9.63 -3.88 -2.47
CA GLU A 63 8.92 -2.61 -2.31
C GLU A 63 7.97 -2.41 -3.47
N ILE A 64 6.66 -2.56 -3.26
CA ILE A 64 5.64 -2.44 -4.32
C ILE A 64 4.78 -1.20 -4.10
N TRP A 65 4.61 -0.39 -5.15
CA TRP A 65 3.78 0.82 -5.13
C TRP A 65 2.44 0.59 -5.84
N THR A 66 1.50 -0.04 -5.15
CA THR A 66 0.21 -0.46 -5.72
C THR A 66 -0.67 0.67 -6.26
N LYS A 67 -0.59 1.87 -5.69
CA LYS A 67 -1.36 3.03 -6.18
C LYS A 67 -0.50 4.29 -6.19
N ASN A 68 0.08 4.58 -7.36
CA ASN A 68 0.58 5.90 -7.69
C ASN A 68 -0.59 6.81 -8.06
N TRP A 69 -0.92 7.77 -7.19
CA TRP A 69 -2.04 8.68 -7.42
C TRP A 69 -1.71 9.71 -8.49
N THR A 70 -2.09 9.47 -9.74
CA THR A 70 -1.85 10.41 -10.86
C THR A 70 -2.71 11.69 -10.78
N GLY A 71 -3.49 11.87 -9.72
CA GLY A 71 -4.43 12.97 -9.53
C GLY A 71 -5.39 12.62 -8.38
N TRP A 72 -6.52 13.32 -8.33
CA TRP A 72 -7.57 13.06 -7.34
C TRP A 72 -8.94 13.00 -8.00
N PHE A 73 -9.92 12.39 -7.33
CA PHE A 73 -11.29 12.43 -7.81
C PHE A 73 -11.88 13.84 -7.64
N LYS A 74 -12.80 14.22 -8.52
CA LYS A 74 -13.48 15.51 -8.45
C LYS A 74 -14.71 15.42 -7.56
N GLU A 75 -14.81 16.34 -6.61
CA GLU A 75 -16.01 16.54 -5.79
C GLU A 75 -16.96 17.57 -6.42
N TRP A 76 -18.26 17.46 -6.12
CA TRP A 76 -19.26 18.39 -6.61
C TRP A 76 -19.04 19.81 -6.04
N GLY A 77 -18.94 20.80 -6.94
CA GLY A 77 -18.74 22.20 -6.57
C GLY A 77 -17.30 22.57 -6.21
N SER A 78 -16.38 21.60 -6.18
CA SER A 78 -14.95 21.83 -5.96
C SER A 78 -14.20 22.15 -7.25
N LEU A 79 -13.00 22.71 -7.11
CA LEU A 79 -12.08 22.92 -8.23
C LEU A 79 -11.59 21.58 -8.81
N ASP A 80 -11.16 21.61 -10.06
CA ASP A 80 -10.58 20.45 -10.74
C ASP A 80 -9.19 20.12 -10.17
N PRO A 81 -9.00 18.94 -9.54
CA PRO A 81 -7.68 18.54 -9.06
C PRO A 81 -6.77 18.22 -10.24
N HIS A 82 -5.53 18.71 -10.19
CA HIS A 82 -4.54 18.48 -11.23
C HIS A 82 -3.22 18.03 -10.61
N ARG A 83 -2.60 17.04 -11.25
CA ARG A 83 -1.21 16.64 -11.00
C ARG A 83 -0.50 16.66 -12.34
N ILE A 84 0.64 17.33 -12.40
CA ILE A 84 1.40 17.50 -13.64
C ILE A 84 2.13 16.20 -14.00
N ALA A 85 2.28 15.94 -15.29
CA ALA A 85 2.89 14.70 -15.78
C ALA A 85 4.38 14.60 -15.38
N GLU A 86 5.07 15.73 -15.30
CA GLU A 86 6.47 15.84 -14.90
C GLU A 86 6.68 15.36 -13.45
N ASP A 87 5.76 15.68 -12.55
CA ASP A 87 5.82 15.23 -11.15
C ASP A 87 5.62 13.71 -11.07
N VAL A 88 4.61 13.18 -11.77
CA VAL A 88 4.37 11.72 -11.83
C VAL A 88 5.59 11.00 -12.40
N ALA A 89 6.19 11.51 -13.48
CA ALA A 89 7.37 10.91 -14.09
C ALA A 89 8.57 10.95 -13.16
N PHE A 90 8.79 12.08 -12.47
CA PHE A 90 9.88 12.24 -11.52
C PHE A 90 9.80 11.23 -10.38
N VAL A 91 8.65 11.13 -9.71
CA VAL A 91 8.51 10.24 -8.54
C VAL A 91 8.58 8.76 -8.91
N VAL A 92 8.12 8.38 -10.11
CA VAL A 92 8.26 7.00 -10.61
C VAL A 92 9.73 6.67 -10.87
N ALA A 93 10.46 7.58 -11.54
CA ALA A 93 11.88 7.40 -11.76
C ALA A 93 12.66 7.32 -10.43
N TYR A 94 12.27 8.15 -9.47
CA TYR A 94 12.92 8.19 -8.15
C TYR A 94 12.63 6.93 -7.31
N PHE A 95 11.41 6.40 -7.35
CA PHE A 95 11.06 5.11 -6.73
C PHE A 95 11.95 3.97 -7.26
N PHE A 96 12.08 3.82 -8.57
CA PHE A 96 12.94 2.79 -9.16
C PHE A 96 14.44 3.04 -8.90
N GLN A 97 14.86 4.30 -8.78
CA GLN A 97 16.24 4.63 -8.40
C GLN A 97 16.57 4.14 -6.98
N LEU A 98 15.59 4.11 -6.09
CA LEU A 98 15.73 3.69 -4.69
C LEU A 98 15.47 2.19 -4.47
N GLU A 99 15.67 1.37 -5.50
CA GLU A 99 15.44 -0.10 -5.46
C GLU A 99 13.97 -0.51 -5.37
N GLY A 100 13.03 0.42 -5.55
CA GLY A 100 11.60 0.11 -5.69
C GLY A 100 11.35 -0.91 -6.81
N THR A 101 10.44 -1.86 -6.56
CA THR A 101 10.14 -2.96 -7.47
C THR A 101 8.63 -3.11 -7.70
N LEU A 102 8.18 -2.94 -8.95
CA LEU A 102 6.76 -2.98 -9.36
C LEU A 102 5.89 -1.85 -8.79
#